data_AF-A0A2T4XKI3-F1
#
_entry.id   AF-A0A2T4XKI3-F1
#
_cell.length_a   1.000
_cell.length_b   1.000
_cell.length_c   1.000
_cell.angle_alpha   90.00
_cell.angle_beta   90.00
_cell.angle_gamma   90.00
#
_symmetry.space_group_name_H-M   'P 1'
#
loop_
_entity.id
_entity.type
_entity.pdbx_description
1 polymer ?
#
loop_
_entity_poly.entity_id
_entity_poly.type
_entity_poly.pdbx_seq_one_letter_code
_entity_poly.pdbx_strand_id
1 'polypeptide(L)'
;MIIVPLGVASATPTATRHLPSVALWRNGEVHIFDCGENTQMRMLQAGIKRSRIANILISHFDIDHFSGLIGLLSTLQLQRREEALRIVAPAGIREYVEWNLNFTGTKLSYELEYVEIQEDIDEMRVVDEEEYFIEARPLNHTKFCVGYRFQEKDKPGKVDADKAEKFGIMEDAHFKALKAGEDVTLEDGRVIKSYDIVGHPRPGDSFAYITDTRYCPNSVKLAMNTNILYHESTFSSELAEKAYETGHSTAADAARVATESQTKLLVIAHFSARYTNSFLLLKEAREKFFPAWLATELRPIFTDPAQEKGVIKQRVFLKEIDEQQQGNDTNKKNDSPKRMRKRKKPAEGMKPRKRRPASTHTTGRSSSDQSSGRQNYRDRDNSSDYQTRKPKHITPRTPFDDFDRF
;
A
#
# COMPACT_ATOMS: atom_id res chain seq x y z
N MET A 1 -10.70 11.75 0.98
CA MET A 1 -9.91 10.86 0.07
C MET A 1 -9.06 9.93 0.93
N ILE A 2 -8.74 8.71 0.46
CA ILE A 2 -7.92 7.74 1.23
C ILE A 2 -6.65 7.38 0.44
N ILE A 3 -5.50 7.42 1.11
CA ILE A 3 -4.18 7.03 0.60
C ILE A 3 -3.74 5.78 1.36
N VAL A 4 -3.24 4.75 0.68
CA VAL A 4 -2.72 3.51 1.31
C VAL A 4 -1.34 3.19 0.72
N PRO A 5 -0.24 3.38 1.47
CA PRO A 5 1.07 2.90 1.06
C PRO A 5 1.06 1.38 0.95
N LEU A 6 1.45 0.83 -0.20
CA LEU A 6 1.50 -0.61 -0.44
C LEU A 6 2.90 -1.17 -0.23
N GLY A 7 3.93 -0.42 -0.65
CA GLY A 7 5.34 -0.68 -0.39
C GLY A 7 6.12 0.62 -0.20
N VAL A 8 7.09 0.62 0.74
CA VAL A 8 7.86 1.82 1.15
C VAL A 8 9.37 1.60 1.23
N ALA A 9 9.91 0.51 0.66
CA ALA A 9 11.35 0.31 0.48
C ALA A 9 11.90 1.18 -0.67
N SER A 10 13.23 1.27 -0.76
CA SER A 10 13.97 1.88 -1.88
C SER A 10 14.98 0.88 -2.45
N ALA A 11 15.04 0.79 -3.78
CA ALA A 11 15.91 -0.02 -4.64
C ALA A 11 15.79 -1.55 -4.49
N THR A 12 15.49 -2.06 -3.28
CA THR A 12 15.42 -3.49 -2.96
C THR A 12 14.38 -3.74 -1.86
N PRO A 13 13.60 -4.84 -1.94
CA PRO A 13 12.68 -5.19 -0.86
C PRO A 13 13.45 -5.71 0.36
N THR A 14 12.87 -5.57 1.54
CA THR A 14 13.34 -6.24 2.76
C THR A 14 12.33 -7.28 3.21
N ALA A 15 12.66 -8.09 4.22
CA ALA A 15 11.70 -9.00 4.86
C ALA A 15 10.48 -8.29 5.50
N THR A 16 10.48 -6.95 5.56
CA THR A 16 9.44 -6.13 6.23
C THR A 16 8.95 -4.94 5.41
N ARG A 17 9.58 -4.61 4.27
CA ARG A 17 9.20 -3.50 3.38
C ARG A 17 9.21 -3.95 1.92
N HIS A 18 8.18 -3.57 1.18
CA HIS A 18 7.98 -3.91 -0.23
C HIS A 18 8.38 -2.75 -1.14
N LEU A 19 8.53 -3.04 -2.43
CA LEU A 19 8.94 -2.05 -3.44
C LEU A 19 7.85 -0.98 -3.68
N PRO A 20 8.24 0.22 -4.16
CA PRO A 20 7.36 1.38 -4.26
C PRO A 20 6.01 1.13 -4.92
N SER A 21 4.95 1.40 -4.14
CA SER A 21 3.60 1.61 -4.67
C SER A 21 2.70 2.26 -3.61
N VAL A 22 1.81 3.15 -4.05
CA VAL A 22 0.76 3.78 -3.24
C VAL A 22 -0.58 3.69 -3.96
N ALA A 23 -1.61 3.20 -3.27
CA ALA A 23 -2.98 3.22 -3.77
C ALA A 23 -3.76 4.40 -3.19
N LEU A 24 -4.22 5.29 -4.06
CA LEU A 24 -5.22 6.31 -3.75
C LEU A 24 -6.60 5.71 -4.05
N TRP A 25 -7.53 5.79 -3.10
CA TRP A 25 -8.93 5.39 -3.26
C TRP A 25 -9.89 6.57 -3.09
N ARG A 26 -10.79 6.72 -4.07
CA ARG A 26 -11.76 7.81 -4.18
C ARG A 26 -13.03 7.29 -4.86
N ASN A 27 -14.22 7.59 -4.33
CA ASN A 27 -15.54 7.29 -4.93
C ASN A 27 -15.78 5.85 -5.44
N GLY A 28 -14.94 4.88 -5.06
CA GLY A 28 -14.98 3.50 -5.55
C GLY A 28 -13.90 3.14 -6.57
N GLU A 29 -13.24 4.13 -7.17
CA GLU A 29 -12.05 4.03 -8.04
C GLU A 29 -10.75 3.89 -7.23
N VAL A 30 -9.72 3.38 -7.89
CA VAL A 30 -8.34 3.28 -7.40
C VAL A 30 -7.40 3.91 -8.43
N HIS A 31 -6.43 4.68 -7.95
CA HIS A 31 -5.28 5.14 -8.73
C HIS A 31 -4.01 4.62 -8.07
N ILE A 32 -3.12 4.04 -8.85
CA ILE A 32 -1.87 3.43 -8.37
C ILE A 32 -0.71 4.34 -8.76
N PHE A 33 0.05 4.83 -7.77
CA PHE A 33 1.28 5.58 -7.97
C PHE A 33 2.45 4.65 -7.71
N ASP A 34 3.20 4.36 -8.76
CA ASP A 34 4.16 3.26 -8.93
C ASP A 34 3.60 1.86 -8.66
N CYS A 35 4.19 0.88 -9.33
CA CYS A 35 3.76 -0.51 -9.37
C CYS A 35 4.96 -1.45 -9.30
N GLY A 36 5.76 -1.32 -8.23
CA GLY A 36 6.86 -2.22 -7.92
C GLY A 36 6.44 -3.68 -7.73
N GLU A 37 7.43 -4.58 -7.64
CA GLU A 37 7.19 -6.00 -7.42
C GLU A 37 6.27 -6.24 -6.20
N ASN A 38 5.43 -7.27 -6.29
CA ASN A 38 4.45 -7.66 -5.28
C ASN A 38 3.29 -6.66 -5.02
N THR A 39 3.23 -5.48 -5.68
CA THR A 39 2.13 -4.49 -5.57
C THR A 39 0.74 -5.13 -5.61
N GLN A 40 0.50 -6.01 -6.58
CA GLN A 40 -0.80 -6.69 -6.75
C GLN A 40 -1.20 -7.60 -5.57
N MET A 41 -0.27 -8.01 -4.71
CA MET A 41 -0.55 -8.78 -3.49
C MET A 41 -0.72 -7.85 -2.28
N ARG A 42 0.04 -6.75 -2.20
CA ARG A 42 -0.16 -5.69 -1.21
C ARG A 42 -1.57 -5.10 -1.31
N MET A 43 -2.08 -4.90 -2.52
CA MET A 43 -3.48 -4.53 -2.76
C MET A 43 -4.48 -5.52 -2.12
N LEU A 44 -4.27 -6.83 -2.29
CA LEU A 44 -5.14 -7.86 -1.68
C LEU A 44 -5.08 -7.83 -0.16
N GLN A 45 -3.89 -7.62 0.42
CA GLN A 45 -3.67 -7.55 1.87
C GLN A 45 -4.28 -6.28 2.49
N ALA A 46 -4.26 -5.15 1.77
CA ALA A 46 -5.02 -3.94 2.10
C ALA A 46 -6.54 -4.09 1.90
N GLY A 47 -7.00 -5.15 1.21
CA GLY A 47 -8.41 -5.36 0.85
C GLY A 47 -8.89 -4.52 -0.34
N ILE A 48 -7.97 -3.91 -1.10
CA ILE A 48 -8.25 -3.05 -2.25
C ILE A 48 -8.52 -3.92 -3.49
N LYS A 49 -9.61 -3.62 -4.19
CA LYS A 49 -10.01 -4.36 -5.41
C LYS A 49 -9.17 -3.91 -6.60
N ARG A 50 -8.33 -4.82 -7.12
CA ARG A 50 -7.57 -4.62 -8.37
C ARG A 50 -8.48 -4.30 -9.57
N SER A 51 -9.68 -4.87 -9.60
CA SER A 51 -10.70 -4.57 -10.63
C SER A 51 -11.30 -3.15 -10.55
N ARG A 52 -10.81 -2.27 -9.67
CA ARG A 52 -11.21 -0.86 -9.56
C ARG A 52 -10.09 0.12 -9.91
N ILE A 53 -8.94 -0.36 -10.39
CA ILE A 53 -7.88 0.52 -10.87
C ILE A 53 -8.37 1.20 -12.16
N ALA A 54 -8.43 2.53 -12.16
CA ALA A 54 -8.71 3.35 -13.33
C ALA A 54 -7.41 3.84 -13.99
N ASN A 55 -6.47 4.30 -13.16
CA ASN A 55 -5.18 4.87 -13.58
C ASN A 55 -4.03 4.14 -12.87
N ILE A 56 -2.97 3.78 -13.60
CA ILE A 56 -1.64 3.45 -13.06
C ILE A 56 -0.70 4.57 -13.52
N LEU A 57 0.04 5.17 -12.59
CA LEU A 57 0.96 6.28 -12.83
C LEU A 57 2.35 5.86 -12.38
N ILE A 58 3.27 5.71 -13.34
CA ILE A 58 4.67 5.36 -13.10
C ILE A 58 5.51 6.63 -13.10
N SER A 59 6.37 6.80 -12.09
CA SER A 59 7.24 7.97 -11.93
C SER A 59 8.45 7.93 -12.87
N HIS A 60 9.12 6.78 -12.95
CA HIS A 60 10.33 6.58 -13.74
C HIS A 60 10.63 5.09 -13.98
N PHE A 61 11.69 4.82 -14.76
CA PHE A 61 12.12 3.46 -15.10
C PHE A 61 13.33 2.98 -14.29
N ASP A 62 13.23 3.03 -12.96
CA ASP A 62 13.96 2.11 -12.09
C ASP A 62 13.09 0.91 -11.71
N ILE A 63 13.73 -0.25 -11.59
CA ILE A 63 13.04 -1.53 -11.73
C ILE A 63 12.02 -1.78 -10.60
N ASP A 64 12.26 -1.20 -9.44
CA ASP A 64 11.38 -1.25 -8.29
C ASP A 64 10.13 -0.36 -8.39
N HIS A 65 10.04 0.52 -9.39
CA HIS A 65 8.86 1.37 -9.61
C HIS A 65 7.85 0.78 -10.61
N PHE A 66 8.25 -0.17 -11.47
CA PHE A 66 7.35 -0.74 -12.50
C PHE A 66 7.35 -2.27 -12.65
N SER A 67 8.27 -3.00 -12.00
CA SER A 67 8.41 -4.47 -12.16
C SER A 67 7.14 -5.30 -11.88
N GLY A 68 6.22 -4.80 -11.05
CA GLY A 68 4.94 -5.47 -10.77
C GLY A 68 3.90 -5.35 -11.89
N LEU A 69 4.09 -4.44 -12.85
CA LEU A 69 3.07 -4.04 -13.83
C LEU A 69 2.59 -5.19 -14.71
N ILE A 70 3.49 -5.93 -15.37
CA ILE A 70 3.12 -7.02 -16.30
C ILE A 70 2.36 -8.14 -15.58
N GLY A 71 2.74 -8.44 -14.33
CA GLY A 71 2.04 -9.40 -13.49
C GLY A 71 0.64 -8.92 -13.06
N LEU A 72 0.48 -7.62 -12.80
CA LEU A 72 -0.81 -7.00 -12.50
C LEU A 72 -1.74 -7.01 -13.73
N LEU A 73 -1.26 -6.60 -14.91
CA LEU A 73 -2.04 -6.61 -16.15
C LEU A 73 -2.53 -8.02 -16.51
N SER A 74 -1.62 -9.01 -16.47
CA SER A 74 -1.96 -10.42 -16.67
C SER A 74 -3.01 -10.92 -15.67
N THR A 75 -2.97 -10.40 -14.43
CA THR A 75 -3.90 -10.74 -13.36
C THR A 75 -5.27 -10.06 -13.51
N LEU A 76 -5.34 -8.86 -14.09
CA LEU A 76 -6.60 -8.20 -14.48
C LEU A 76 -7.25 -8.92 -15.67
N GLN A 77 -6.44 -9.43 -16.61
CA GLN A 77 -6.93 -10.25 -17.71
C GLN A 77 -7.57 -11.55 -17.24
N LEU A 78 -6.92 -12.27 -16.31
CA LEU A 78 -7.50 -13.48 -15.70
C LEU A 78 -8.76 -13.19 -14.87
N GLN A 79 -8.96 -11.95 -14.41
CA GLN A 79 -10.18 -11.48 -13.73
C GLN A 79 -11.28 -11.02 -14.70
N ARG A 80 -11.06 -11.06 -16.03
CA ARG A 80 -12.01 -10.59 -17.06
C ARG A 80 -12.43 -9.13 -16.84
N ARG A 81 -11.45 -8.24 -16.70
CA ARG A 81 -11.71 -6.80 -16.77
C ARG A 81 -12.24 -6.45 -18.17
N GLU A 82 -13.27 -5.62 -18.22
CA GLU A 82 -13.88 -5.08 -19.46
C GLU A 82 -13.64 -3.55 -19.55
N GLU A 83 -13.70 -2.84 -18.42
CA GLU A 83 -13.34 -1.41 -18.28
C GLU A 83 -11.91 -1.14 -18.81
N ALA A 84 -11.71 -0.09 -19.62
CA ALA A 84 -10.38 0.35 -20.05
C ALA A 84 -9.45 0.71 -18.87
N LEU A 85 -8.13 0.64 -19.05
CA LEU A 85 -7.14 0.97 -18.01
C LEU A 85 -6.12 1.97 -18.56
N ARG A 86 -6.00 3.12 -17.90
CA ARG A 86 -5.00 4.14 -18.27
C ARG A 86 -3.66 3.86 -17.59
N ILE A 87 -2.58 3.92 -18.37
CA ILE A 87 -1.19 3.86 -17.91
C ILE A 87 -0.53 5.20 -18.28
N VAL A 88 -0.17 5.97 -17.25
CA VAL A 88 0.58 7.23 -17.36
C VAL A 88 2.02 6.94 -16.96
N ALA A 89 3.01 7.34 -17.76
CA ALA A 89 4.42 7.17 -17.45
C ALA A 89 5.30 8.04 -18.39
N PRO A 90 6.62 8.10 -18.19
CA PRO A 90 7.56 8.47 -19.23
C PRO A 90 7.38 7.70 -20.55
N ALA A 91 7.85 8.28 -21.65
CA ALA A 91 7.84 7.68 -22.98
C ALA A 91 8.61 6.34 -23.04
N GLY A 92 8.03 5.33 -23.70
CA GLY A 92 8.57 3.97 -23.81
C GLY A 92 7.83 2.94 -22.96
N ILE A 93 6.90 3.36 -22.07
CA ILE A 93 6.05 2.43 -21.33
C ILE A 93 5.17 1.59 -22.27
N ARG A 94 4.75 2.17 -23.40
CA ARG A 94 3.93 1.48 -24.39
C ARG A 94 4.70 0.34 -25.04
N GLU A 95 5.93 0.60 -25.49
CA GLU A 95 6.81 -0.41 -26.08
C GLU A 95 7.09 -1.53 -25.07
N TYR A 96 7.43 -1.18 -23.81
CA TYR A 96 7.67 -2.16 -22.76
C TYR A 96 6.45 -3.08 -22.51
N VAL A 97 5.25 -2.52 -22.39
CA VAL A 97 4.03 -3.32 -22.13
C VAL A 97 3.63 -4.15 -23.35
N GLU A 98 3.59 -3.57 -24.55
CA GLU A 98 3.25 -4.30 -25.78
C GLU A 98 4.26 -5.40 -26.08
N TRP A 99 5.57 -5.18 -25.86
CA TRP A 99 6.60 -6.21 -26.03
C TRP A 99 6.38 -7.40 -25.06
N ASN A 100 6.12 -7.14 -23.78
CA ASN A 100 5.89 -8.21 -22.79
C ASN A 100 4.61 -9.00 -23.06
N LEU A 101 3.53 -8.32 -23.48
CA LEU A 101 2.29 -8.99 -23.87
C LEU A 101 2.49 -9.86 -25.12
N ASN A 102 3.22 -9.37 -26.12
CA ASN A 102 3.55 -10.14 -27.33
C ASN A 102 4.46 -11.33 -27.02
N PHE A 103 5.52 -11.15 -26.21
CA PHE A 103 6.46 -12.20 -25.80
C PHE A 103 5.76 -13.34 -25.05
N THR A 104 4.77 -13.02 -24.21
CA THR A 104 3.98 -14.01 -23.46
C THR A 104 2.78 -14.57 -24.23
N GLY A 105 2.48 -14.03 -25.41
CA GLY A 105 1.25 -14.35 -26.16
C GLY A 105 -0.04 -13.86 -25.48
N THR A 106 0.07 -12.96 -24.49
CA THR A 106 -1.04 -12.52 -23.65
C THR A 106 -1.90 -11.49 -24.39
N LYS A 107 -3.14 -11.88 -24.72
CA LYS A 107 -4.17 -10.97 -25.24
C LYS A 107 -5.04 -10.48 -24.09
N LEU A 108 -5.23 -9.17 -23.98
CA LEU A 108 -6.13 -8.55 -22.99
C LEU A 108 -7.57 -8.50 -23.51
N SER A 109 -8.54 -8.51 -22.60
CA SER A 109 -9.98 -8.36 -22.86
C SER A 109 -10.51 -6.94 -22.61
N TYR A 110 -9.62 -6.05 -22.19
CA TYR A 110 -9.86 -4.63 -21.93
C TYR A 110 -8.79 -3.80 -22.65
N GLU A 111 -9.12 -2.55 -22.93
CA GLU A 111 -8.25 -1.59 -23.61
C GLU A 111 -7.18 -1.02 -22.65
N LEU A 112 -5.99 -0.73 -23.19
CA LEU A 112 -4.94 0.03 -22.52
C LEU A 112 -4.82 1.41 -23.17
N GLU A 113 -5.10 2.45 -22.39
CA GLU A 113 -4.86 3.84 -22.79
C GLU A 113 -3.47 4.25 -22.29
N TYR A 114 -2.59 4.71 -23.16
CA TYR A 114 -1.23 5.13 -22.80
C TYR A 114 -1.08 6.66 -22.87
N VAL A 115 -0.63 7.25 -21.76
CA VAL A 115 -0.27 8.69 -21.69
C VAL A 115 1.23 8.78 -21.44
N GLU A 116 1.98 8.98 -22.53
CA GLU A 116 3.44 8.98 -22.53
C GLU A 116 4.01 10.40 -22.40
N ILE A 117 4.58 10.69 -21.23
CA ILE A 117 5.19 11.97 -20.87
C ILE A 117 6.59 12.05 -21.49
N GLN A 118 6.85 13.14 -22.23
CA GLN A 118 8.14 13.41 -22.86
C GLN A 118 9.11 14.11 -21.89
N GLU A 119 10.42 14.03 -22.14
CA GLU A 119 11.42 14.57 -21.21
C GLU A 119 11.46 16.10 -21.12
N ASP A 120 10.87 16.81 -22.08
CA ASP A 120 10.94 18.25 -22.28
C ASP A 120 9.75 19.05 -21.69
N ILE A 121 8.88 18.42 -20.88
CA ILE A 121 7.72 19.09 -20.27
C ILE A 121 8.08 19.93 -19.02
N ASP A 122 7.53 21.15 -18.90
CA ASP A 122 7.51 21.91 -17.63
C ASP A 122 6.38 21.44 -16.68
N GLU A 123 5.25 21.07 -17.29
CA GLU A 123 4.03 20.54 -16.66
C GLU A 123 3.15 19.84 -17.70
N MET A 124 2.39 18.84 -17.26
CA MET A 124 1.40 18.16 -18.11
C MET A 124 0.18 17.75 -17.29
N ARG A 125 -1.02 18.05 -17.79
CA ARG A 125 -2.28 17.56 -17.22
C ARG A 125 -2.59 16.19 -17.83
N VAL A 126 -2.11 15.15 -17.17
CA VAL A 126 -2.10 13.76 -17.66
C VAL A 126 -3.45 13.05 -17.53
N VAL A 127 -4.35 13.56 -16.67
CA VAL A 127 -5.75 13.12 -16.52
C VAL A 127 -6.61 14.35 -16.21
N ASP A 128 -7.80 14.47 -16.82
CA ASP A 128 -8.78 15.52 -16.53
C ASP A 128 -10.22 15.00 -16.63
N GLU A 129 -10.70 14.37 -15.55
CA GLU A 129 -12.07 13.84 -15.43
C GLU A 129 -13.03 14.91 -14.88
N GLU A 130 -14.36 14.70 -14.93
CA GLU A 130 -15.33 15.72 -14.48
C GLU A 130 -15.10 16.19 -13.03
N GLU A 131 -14.76 15.28 -12.11
CA GLU A 131 -14.57 15.60 -10.68
C GLU A 131 -13.12 15.88 -10.25
N TYR A 132 -12.11 15.50 -11.04
CA TYR A 132 -10.70 15.56 -10.62
C TYR A 132 -9.74 15.68 -11.79
N PHE A 133 -8.50 16.11 -11.53
CA PHE A 133 -7.41 16.04 -12.49
C PHE A 133 -6.14 15.49 -11.85
N ILE A 134 -5.21 15.05 -12.69
CA ILE A 134 -3.84 14.70 -12.30
C ILE A 134 -2.87 15.51 -13.15
N GLU A 135 -1.97 16.20 -12.46
CA GLU A 135 -0.87 16.99 -13.03
C GLU A 135 0.45 16.25 -12.80
N ALA A 136 1.34 16.27 -13.80
CA ALA A 136 2.70 15.75 -13.73
C ALA A 136 3.72 16.87 -13.97
N ARG A 137 4.87 16.80 -13.29
CA ARG A 137 6.04 17.68 -13.52
C ARG A 137 7.34 16.89 -13.38
N PRO A 138 8.41 17.24 -14.12
CA PRO A 138 9.70 16.58 -13.98
C PRO A 138 10.35 16.88 -12.62
N LEU A 139 11.03 15.88 -12.10
CA LEU A 139 11.79 15.86 -10.86
C LEU A 139 13.30 15.80 -11.14
N ASN A 140 14.13 15.89 -10.09
CA ASN A 140 15.59 15.94 -10.18
C ASN A 140 16.22 14.60 -9.76
N HIS A 141 16.05 13.57 -10.58
CA HIS A 141 16.60 12.23 -10.36
C HIS A 141 17.81 11.94 -11.29
N THR A 142 18.35 10.71 -11.25
CA THR A 142 19.44 10.25 -12.14
C THR A 142 18.98 9.90 -13.56
N LYS A 143 17.70 9.54 -13.71
CA LYS A 143 16.96 9.36 -14.96
C LYS A 143 15.83 10.39 -15.02
N PHE A 144 15.17 10.52 -16.17
CA PHE A 144 13.91 11.25 -16.24
C PHE A 144 12.88 10.62 -15.29
N CYS A 145 12.31 11.46 -14.41
CA CYS A 145 11.38 11.08 -13.36
C CYS A 145 10.32 12.17 -13.23
N VAL A 146 9.07 11.77 -13.01
CA VAL A 146 7.94 12.69 -12.81
C VAL A 146 7.26 12.49 -11.47
N GLY A 147 6.94 13.61 -10.82
CA GLY A 147 6.08 13.68 -9.66
C GLY A 147 4.65 14.00 -10.09
N TYR A 148 3.67 13.51 -9.32
CA TYR A 148 2.25 13.65 -9.65
C TYR A 148 1.49 14.41 -8.56
N ARG A 149 0.55 15.27 -8.96
CA ARG A 149 -0.44 15.90 -8.09
C ARG A 149 -1.82 15.43 -8.50
N PHE A 150 -2.49 14.67 -7.64
CA PHE A 150 -3.93 14.43 -7.72
C PHE A 150 -4.68 15.60 -7.07
N GLN A 151 -5.68 16.14 -7.76
CA GLN A 151 -6.49 17.26 -7.28
C GLN A 151 -7.96 17.02 -7.65
N GLU A 152 -8.82 16.83 -6.64
CA GLU A 152 -10.25 17.01 -6.88
C GLU A 152 -10.54 18.46 -7.27
N LYS A 153 -11.50 18.66 -8.16
CA LYS A 153 -12.00 20.00 -8.49
C LYS A 153 -12.86 20.53 -7.35
N ASP A 154 -12.85 21.86 -7.18
CA ASP A 154 -13.54 22.51 -6.06
C ASP A 154 -15.05 22.28 -6.12
N LYS A 155 -15.62 21.91 -4.98
CA LYS A 155 -17.03 21.59 -4.87
C LYS A 155 -17.81 22.85 -4.49
N PRO A 156 -19.01 23.08 -5.06
CA PRO A 156 -19.88 24.18 -4.65
C PRO A 156 -20.04 24.24 -3.13
N GLY A 157 -20.22 25.45 -2.61
CA GLY A 157 -20.48 25.68 -1.21
C GLY A 157 -21.70 24.92 -0.69
N LYS A 158 -21.81 24.79 0.64
CA LYS A 158 -23.03 24.24 1.22
C LYS A 158 -24.15 25.26 1.01
N VAL A 159 -25.30 24.78 0.51
CA VAL A 159 -26.56 25.53 0.51
C VAL A 159 -27.03 25.72 1.95
N ASP A 160 -27.34 26.97 2.28
CA ASP A 160 -28.06 27.37 3.49
C ASP A 160 -29.55 26.99 3.34
N ALA A 161 -29.93 25.84 3.92
CA ALA A 161 -31.28 25.30 3.80
C ALA A 161 -32.33 26.21 4.46
N ASP A 162 -32.01 26.74 5.65
CA ASP A 162 -32.85 27.65 6.41
C ASP A 162 -33.12 28.97 5.67
N LYS A 163 -32.21 29.41 4.79
CA LYS A 163 -32.48 30.52 3.85
C LYS A 163 -33.28 30.07 2.64
N ALA A 164 -32.90 28.95 2.01
CA ALA A 164 -33.58 28.46 0.80
C ALA A 164 -35.08 28.25 1.03
N GLU A 165 -35.45 27.68 2.17
CA GLU A 165 -36.86 27.52 2.60
C GLU A 165 -37.54 28.89 2.77
N LYS A 166 -36.92 29.84 3.49
CA LYS A 166 -37.46 31.21 3.69
C LYS A 166 -37.61 32.00 2.40
N PHE A 167 -36.75 31.76 1.41
CA PHE A 167 -36.89 32.38 0.09
C PHE A 167 -37.91 31.67 -0.80
N GLY A 168 -38.28 30.42 -0.52
CA GLY A 168 -39.25 29.64 -1.29
C GLY A 168 -38.65 28.77 -2.39
N ILE A 169 -37.35 28.45 -2.32
CA ILE A 169 -36.68 27.60 -3.31
C ILE A 169 -37.02 26.13 -3.02
N MET A 170 -37.86 25.54 -3.87
CA MET A 170 -38.32 24.15 -3.74
C MET A 170 -37.89 23.25 -4.91
N GLU A 171 -37.29 23.81 -5.97
CA GLU A 171 -36.94 23.06 -7.18
C GLU A 171 -35.45 22.70 -7.27
N ASP A 172 -35.17 21.46 -7.67
CA ASP A 172 -33.80 20.99 -7.95
C ASP A 172 -33.09 21.81 -9.04
N ALA A 173 -33.83 22.35 -10.01
CA ALA A 173 -33.30 23.24 -11.05
C ALA A 173 -32.71 24.51 -10.45
N HIS A 174 -33.46 25.18 -9.56
CA HIS A 174 -33.01 26.36 -8.82
C HIS A 174 -31.82 26.02 -7.92
N PHE A 175 -31.84 24.89 -7.20
CA PHE A 175 -30.69 24.44 -6.41
C PHE A 175 -29.45 24.10 -7.25
N LYS A 176 -29.61 23.68 -8.50
CA LYS A 176 -28.49 23.43 -9.43
C LYS A 176 -27.88 24.74 -9.94
N ALA A 177 -28.71 25.67 -10.42
CA ALA A 177 -28.30 26.99 -10.90
C ALA A 177 -27.54 27.77 -9.80
N LEU A 178 -28.13 27.88 -8.60
CA LEU A 178 -27.49 28.57 -7.45
C LEU A 178 -26.12 27.95 -7.12
N LYS A 179 -25.98 26.61 -7.16
CA LYS A 179 -24.69 25.92 -6.93
C LYS A 179 -23.68 26.10 -8.07
N ALA A 180 -24.11 26.41 -9.29
CA ALA A 180 -23.25 26.76 -10.41
C ALA A 180 -22.73 28.21 -10.34
N GLY A 181 -23.27 29.03 -9.44
CA GLY A 181 -22.96 30.46 -9.34
C GLY A 181 -23.99 31.36 -10.04
N GLU A 182 -25.09 30.80 -10.55
CA GLU A 182 -26.11 31.52 -11.30
C GLU A 182 -27.19 32.09 -10.34
N ASP A 183 -27.62 33.32 -10.61
CA ASP A 183 -28.74 33.96 -9.89
C ASP A 183 -30.08 33.46 -10.46
N VAL A 184 -31.03 33.13 -9.59
CA VAL A 184 -32.32 32.50 -9.94
C VAL A 184 -33.46 33.51 -9.82
N THR A 185 -34.38 33.54 -10.79
CA THR A 185 -35.65 34.29 -10.69
C THR A 185 -36.78 33.32 -10.39
N LEU A 186 -37.52 33.54 -9.30
CA LEU A 186 -38.71 32.74 -8.95
C LEU A 186 -39.96 33.16 -9.75
N GLU A 187 -41.00 32.33 -9.71
CA GLU A 187 -42.32 32.61 -10.33
C GLU A 187 -42.95 33.93 -9.86
N ASP A 188 -42.64 34.39 -8.64
CA ASP A 188 -43.11 35.66 -8.08
C ASP A 188 -42.26 36.89 -8.49
N GLY A 189 -41.27 36.69 -9.37
CA GLY A 189 -40.38 37.73 -9.88
C GLY A 189 -39.23 38.12 -8.96
N ARG A 190 -39.08 37.50 -7.77
CA ARG A 190 -37.91 37.74 -6.91
C ARG A 190 -36.65 37.10 -7.52
N VAL A 191 -35.61 37.90 -7.72
CA VAL A 191 -34.27 37.43 -8.05
C VAL A 191 -33.52 37.10 -6.76
N ILE A 192 -33.02 35.87 -6.66
CA ILE A 192 -32.24 35.34 -5.55
C ILE A 192 -30.81 35.12 -6.02
N LYS A 193 -29.85 35.66 -5.28
CA LYS A 193 -28.44 35.52 -5.65
C LYS A 193 -27.83 34.22 -5.17
N SER A 194 -26.95 33.64 -5.97
CA SER A 194 -26.18 32.45 -5.58
C SER A 194 -25.47 32.67 -4.23
N TYR A 195 -24.76 33.80 -4.09
CA TYR A 195 -23.96 34.14 -2.91
C TYR A 195 -24.76 34.32 -1.60
N ASP A 196 -26.04 34.68 -1.68
CA ASP A 196 -26.86 34.87 -0.46
C ASP A 196 -27.17 33.53 0.23
N ILE A 197 -27.13 32.42 -0.51
CA ILE A 197 -27.56 31.07 -0.08
C ILE A 197 -26.43 30.04 -0.12
N VAL A 198 -25.55 30.10 -1.13
CA VAL A 198 -24.43 29.17 -1.29
C VAL A 198 -23.22 29.76 -0.59
N GLY A 199 -22.70 29.04 0.41
CA GLY A 199 -21.46 29.45 1.09
C GLY A 199 -20.24 29.42 0.16
N HIS A 200 -19.07 29.78 0.68
CA HIS A 200 -17.83 29.73 -0.10
C HIS A 200 -17.58 28.33 -0.72
N PRO A 201 -16.96 28.27 -1.92
CA PRO A 201 -16.50 27.02 -2.52
C PRO A 201 -15.67 26.21 -1.53
N ARG A 202 -15.78 24.88 -1.62
CA ARG A 202 -15.07 23.94 -0.75
C ARG A 202 -13.91 23.34 -1.54
N PRO A 203 -12.65 23.66 -1.19
CA PRO A 203 -11.49 23.15 -1.90
C PRO A 203 -11.50 21.63 -2.02
N GLY A 204 -11.16 21.11 -3.21
CA GLY A 204 -11.07 19.68 -3.43
C GLY A 204 -9.97 18.99 -2.62
N ASP A 205 -10.16 17.72 -2.26
CA ASP A 205 -9.10 16.90 -1.68
C ASP A 205 -7.90 16.80 -2.65
N SER A 206 -6.69 16.87 -2.10
CA SER A 206 -5.45 16.95 -2.89
C SER A 206 -4.31 16.12 -2.31
N PHE A 207 -3.52 15.52 -3.19
CA PHE A 207 -2.43 14.62 -2.86
C PHE A 207 -1.26 14.79 -3.83
N ALA A 208 -0.05 15.01 -3.32
CA ALA A 208 1.17 14.96 -4.12
C ALA A 208 1.93 13.66 -3.85
N TYR A 209 2.31 12.96 -4.91
CA TYR A 209 3.22 11.83 -4.91
C TYR A 209 4.55 12.27 -5.50
N ILE A 210 5.57 12.32 -4.64
CA ILE A 210 6.92 12.79 -4.98
C ILE A 210 7.90 11.73 -4.51
N THR A 211 8.17 10.75 -5.38
CA THR A 211 9.24 9.79 -5.15
C THR A 211 10.58 10.35 -5.65
N ASP A 212 11.63 9.54 -5.58
CA ASP A 212 12.90 9.61 -6.33
C ASP A 212 13.25 10.97 -6.93
N THR A 213 13.83 11.82 -6.09
CA THR A 213 14.27 13.16 -6.46
C THR A 213 15.23 13.72 -5.44
N ARG A 214 16.20 14.51 -5.89
CA ARG A 214 16.81 15.57 -5.08
C ARG A 214 15.76 16.65 -4.80
N TYR A 215 16.00 17.53 -3.83
CA TYR A 215 15.22 18.78 -3.71
C TYR A 215 15.17 19.51 -5.07
N CYS A 216 13.97 19.89 -5.52
CA CYS A 216 13.76 20.65 -6.75
C CYS A 216 12.52 21.58 -6.68
N PRO A 217 12.49 22.72 -7.40
CA PRO A 217 11.34 23.63 -7.36
C PRO A 217 10.00 23.00 -7.81
N ASN A 218 10.04 22.02 -8.71
CA ASN A 218 8.84 21.35 -9.20
C ASN A 218 8.17 20.48 -8.14
N SER A 219 8.93 19.89 -7.21
CA SER A 219 8.34 19.18 -6.06
C SER A 219 7.52 20.12 -5.18
N VAL A 220 8.00 21.34 -4.94
CA VAL A 220 7.29 22.40 -4.20
C VAL A 220 6.02 22.84 -4.94
N LYS A 221 6.08 23.00 -6.27
CA LYS A 221 4.89 23.31 -7.10
C LYS A 221 3.81 22.22 -6.98
N LEU A 222 4.17 20.95 -7.17
CA LEU A 222 3.24 19.81 -7.07
C LEU A 222 2.58 19.75 -5.69
N ALA A 223 3.37 19.95 -4.63
CA ALA A 223 2.93 19.86 -3.24
C ALA A 223 2.13 21.10 -2.74
N MET A 224 2.04 22.17 -3.53
CA MET A 224 1.52 23.48 -3.11
C MET A 224 0.09 23.42 -2.54
N ASN A 225 -0.08 23.76 -1.26
CA ASN A 225 -1.33 23.71 -0.48
C ASN A 225 -2.04 22.33 -0.42
N THR A 226 -1.32 21.23 -0.66
CA THR A 226 -1.91 19.87 -0.68
C THR A 226 -2.43 19.41 0.69
N ASN A 227 -3.44 18.54 0.73
CA ASN A 227 -3.85 17.89 1.98
C ASN A 227 -2.78 16.90 2.47
N ILE A 228 -2.17 16.15 1.56
CA ILE A 228 -1.13 15.16 1.85
C ILE A 228 -0.01 15.28 0.81
N LEU A 229 1.21 15.49 1.26
CA LEU A 229 2.42 15.27 0.50
C LEU A 229 3.03 13.92 0.91
N TYR A 230 3.11 12.98 -0.03
CA TYR A 230 3.93 11.78 0.10
C TYR A 230 5.28 12.05 -0.57
N HIS A 231 6.37 12.06 0.21
CA HIS A 231 7.70 12.40 -0.26
C HIS A 231 8.71 11.28 0.04
N GLU A 232 9.64 11.02 -0.88
CA GLU A 232 10.79 10.16 -0.61
C GLU A 232 11.67 10.73 0.50
N SER A 233 12.27 9.85 1.29
CA SER A 233 13.17 10.19 2.38
C SER A 233 14.25 9.10 2.44
N THR A 234 14.91 8.86 1.31
CA THR A 234 15.81 7.71 1.15
C THR A 234 16.97 7.72 2.15
N PHE A 235 17.38 8.91 2.61
CA PHE A 235 18.50 9.11 3.53
C PHE A 235 18.21 10.03 4.73
N SER A 236 19.03 9.91 5.77
CA SER A 236 19.20 10.91 6.84
C SER A 236 20.09 12.07 6.37
N SER A 237 20.02 13.19 7.08
CA SER A 237 20.84 14.38 6.84
C SER A 237 22.35 14.08 6.90
N GLU A 238 22.76 13.10 7.71
CA GLU A 238 24.14 12.57 7.78
C GLU A 238 24.65 11.99 6.45
N LEU A 239 23.75 11.62 5.54
CA LEU A 239 24.06 11.04 4.23
C LEU A 239 23.59 11.93 3.07
N ALA A 240 23.49 13.24 3.29
CA ALA A 240 23.09 14.22 2.27
C ALA A 240 23.94 14.18 0.99
N GLU A 241 25.26 13.99 1.10
CA GLU A 241 26.13 13.80 -0.07
C GLU A 241 25.73 12.54 -0.86
N LYS A 242 25.46 11.43 -0.18
CA LYS A 242 25.03 10.18 -0.82
C LYS A 242 23.67 10.32 -1.49
N ALA A 243 22.73 11.02 -0.85
CA ALA A 243 21.43 11.36 -1.44
C ALA A 243 21.63 12.17 -2.74
N TYR A 244 22.44 13.23 -2.70
CA TYR A 244 22.74 14.05 -3.87
C TYR A 244 23.42 13.26 -5.00
N GLU A 245 24.42 12.42 -4.70
CA GLU A 245 25.06 11.54 -5.69
C GLU A 245 24.05 10.62 -6.39
N THR A 246 23.12 10.04 -5.63
CA THR A 246 22.18 9.02 -6.12
C THR A 246 20.83 9.56 -6.59
N GLY A 247 20.67 10.89 -6.64
CA GLY A 247 19.46 11.53 -7.17
C GLY A 247 18.26 11.51 -6.20
N HIS A 248 18.53 11.38 -4.90
CA HIS A 248 17.53 11.22 -3.84
C HIS A 248 17.49 12.40 -2.86
N SER A 249 16.52 12.37 -1.95
CA SER A 249 16.31 13.36 -0.89
C SER A 249 16.67 12.81 0.50
N THR A 250 17.02 13.73 1.40
CA THR A 250 17.04 13.45 2.84
C THR A 250 15.66 13.71 3.48
N ALA A 251 15.44 13.18 4.68
CA ALA A 251 14.29 13.55 5.52
C ALA A 251 14.15 15.07 5.72
N ALA A 252 15.27 15.78 5.76
CA ALA A 252 15.34 17.23 5.88
C ALA A 252 14.96 17.97 4.59
N ASP A 253 15.16 17.37 3.41
CA ASP A 253 14.71 17.90 2.12
C ASP A 253 13.21 17.68 1.94
N ALA A 254 12.70 16.50 2.28
CA ALA A 254 11.26 16.21 2.28
C ALA A 254 10.47 17.20 3.18
N ALA A 255 11.00 17.48 4.38
CA ALA A 255 10.44 18.48 5.28
C ALA A 255 10.59 19.92 4.76
N ARG A 256 11.68 20.22 4.04
CA ARG A 256 11.83 21.52 3.35
C ARG A 256 10.76 21.72 2.29
N VAL A 257 10.52 20.72 1.42
CA VAL A 257 9.47 20.77 0.41
C VAL A 257 8.10 20.96 1.06
N ALA A 258 7.79 20.24 2.14
CA ALA A 258 6.55 20.39 2.89
C ALA A 258 6.33 21.80 3.46
N THR A 259 7.38 22.41 4.03
CA THR A 259 7.35 23.78 4.57
C THR A 259 7.18 24.82 3.46
N GLU A 260 7.97 24.74 2.38
CA GLU A 260 7.90 25.68 1.26
C GLU A 260 6.58 25.56 0.46
N SER A 261 5.97 24.38 0.42
CA SER A 261 4.71 24.13 -0.28
C SER A 261 3.46 24.32 0.57
N GLN A 262 3.59 24.59 1.87
CA GLN A 262 2.46 24.74 2.81
C GLN A 262 1.47 23.55 2.78
N THR A 263 1.98 22.32 2.64
CA THR A 263 1.13 21.11 2.72
C THR A 263 0.53 20.95 4.13
N LYS A 264 -0.61 20.24 4.25
CA LYS A 264 -1.26 20.01 5.56
C LYS A 264 -0.70 18.80 6.32
N LEU A 265 -0.08 17.85 5.62
CA LEU A 265 0.54 16.65 6.18
C LEU A 265 1.66 16.13 5.28
N LEU A 266 2.86 15.96 5.85
CA LEU A 266 3.96 15.24 5.20
C LEU A 266 3.91 13.76 5.60
N VAL A 267 4.03 12.88 4.62
CA VAL A 267 4.20 11.43 4.78
C VAL A 267 5.54 11.06 4.13
N ILE A 268 6.56 10.75 4.95
CA ILE A 268 7.86 10.32 4.43
C ILE A 268 7.87 8.82 4.11
N ALA A 269 8.56 8.44 3.03
CA ALA A 269 8.61 7.06 2.52
C ALA A 269 9.95 6.73 1.85
N HIS A 270 9.97 5.69 1.01
CA HIS A 270 11.09 5.29 0.16
C HIS A 270 12.38 4.99 0.93
N PHE A 271 12.29 4.20 1.99
CA PHE A 271 13.39 4.05 2.95
C PHE A 271 14.49 3.12 2.43
N SER A 272 15.72 3.64 2.33
CA SER A 272 16.91 2.81 2.05
C SER A 272 17.00 1.65 3.04
N ALA A 273 17.32 0.45 2.54
CA ALA A 273 17.34 -0.79 3.32
C ALA A 273 18.18 -0.70 4.61
N ARG A 274 19.20 0.17 4.65
CA ARG A 274 20.07 0.45 5.81
C ARG A 274 19.31 0.86 7.07
N TYR A 275 18.17 1.55 6.95
CA TYR A 275 17.41 2.03 8.10
C TYR A 275 16.52 0.90 8.62
N THR A 276 16.99 0.17 9.62
CA THR A 276 16.18 -0.77 10.41
C THR A 276 15.15 -0.03 11.27
N ASN A 277 15.50 1.18 11.74
CA ASN A 277 14.61 2.10 12.43
C ASN A 277 14.42 3.38 11.60
N SER A 278 13.29 3.50 10.90
CA SER A 278 12.93 4.69 10.12
C SER A 278 12.36 5.84 10.95
N PHE A 279 12.12 5.68 12.25
CA PHE A 279 11.73 6.79 13.14
C PHE A 279 12.84 7.84 13.31
N LEU A 280 14.11 7.49 13.00
CA LEU A 280 15.22 8.45 12.91
C LEU A 280 14.93 9.53 11.84
N LEU A 281 14.51 9.10 10.65
CA LEU A 281 14.12 9.96 9.54
C LEU A 281 12.87 10.79 9.91
N LEU A 282 11.91 10.18 10.62
CA LEU A 282 10.73 10.87 11.10
C LEU A 282 11.06 11.98 12.10
N LYS A 283 12.07 11.79 12.95
CA LYS A 283 12.56 12.81 13.89
C LYS A 283 13.16 14.00 13.12
N GLU A 284 14.07 13.76 12.19
CA GLU A 284 14.68 14.81 11.36
C GLU A 284 13.63 15.60 10.55
N ALA A 285 12.64 14.91 9.98
CA ALA A 285 11.54 15.59 9.28
C ALA A 285 10.72 16.49 10.22
N ARG A 286 10.43 16.01 11.44
CA ARG A 286 9.68 16.75 12.48
C ARG A 286 10.44 17.95 13.06
N GLU A 287 11.76 17.98 12.97
CA GLU A 287 12.57 19.14 13.36
C GLU A 287 12.43 20.33 12.40
N LYS A 288 11.92 20.11 11.18
CA LYS A 288 11.72 21.15 10.16
C LYS A 288 10.28 21.35 9.70
N PHE A 289 9.41 20.33 9.83
CA PHE A 289 8.01 20.40 9.45
C PHE A 289 7.11 19.55 10.36
N PHE A 290 6.00 20.13 10.85
CA PHE A 290 4.97 19.41 11.60
C PHE A 290 3.58 19.81 11.07
N PRO A 291 2.67 18.86 10.80
CA PRO A 291 2.75 17.43 11.13
C PRO A 291 3.46 16.59 10.05
N ALA A 292 4.40 15.75 10.47
CA ALA A 292 5.03 14.73 9.63
C ALA A 292 4.78 13.31 10.18
N TRP A 293 4.44 12.37 9.30
CA TRP A 293 4.12 10.96 9.58
C TRP A 293 5.05 10.02 8.78
N LEU A 294 5.19 8.78 9.25
CA LEU A 294 5.83 7.70 8.51
C LEU A 294 4.83 7.02 7.57
N ALA A 295 5.22 6.71 6.34
CA ALA A 295 4.49 5.76 5.51
C ALA A 295 4.58 4.34 6.11
N THR A 296 3.50 3.87 6.72
CA THR A 296 3.35 2.50 7.20
C THR A 296 2.55 1.69 6.18
N GLU A 297 3.11 0.60 5.68
CA GLU A 297 2.47 -0.22 4.66
C GLU A 297 1.11 -0.78 5.13
N LEU A 298 0.14 -0.78 4.22
CA LEU A 298 -1.26 -1.15 4.42
C LEU A 298 -2.04 -0.26 5.42
N ARG A 299 -1.43 0.74 6.08
CA ARG A 299 -2.16 1.70 6.92
C ARG A 299 -2.86 2.73 6.02
N PRO A 300 -4.19 2.92 6.14
CA PRO A 300 -4.88 4.00 5.47
C PRO A 300 -4.55 5.36 6.10
N ILE A 301 -4.40 6.37 5.25
CA ILE A 301 -4.18 7.78 5.59
C ILE A 301 -5.33 8.57 4.94
N PHE A 302 -6.06 9.35 5.74
CA PHE A 302 -7.24 10.09 5.29
C PHE A 302 -6.90 11.57 5.15
N THR A 303 -7.36 12.22 4.07
CA THR A 303 -7.23 13.69 3.92
C THR A 303 -8.08 14.50 4.89
N ASP A 304 -9.07 13.83 5.52
CA ASP A 304 -9.92 14.33 6.58
C ASP A 304 -9.88 13.30 7.74
N PRO A 305 -9.19 13.61 8.87
CA PRO A 305 -9.08 12.71 10.01
C PRO A 305 -10.41 12.31 10.67
N ALA A 306 -11.53 13.02 10.41
CA ALA A 306 -12.83 12.60 10.91
C ALA A 306 -13.28 11.26 10.30
N GLN A 307 -12.77 10.93 9.10
CA GLN A 307 -13.14 9.72 8.34
C GLN A 307 -12.41 8.45 8.84
N GLU A 308 -11.29 8.59 9.57
CA GLU A 308 -10.49 7.45 10.07
C GLU A 308 -11.30 6.52 11.01
N LYS A 309 -12.28 7.08 11.73
CA LYS A 309 -13.10 6.33 12.70
C LYS A 309 -14.12 5.36 12.09
N GLY A 310 -14.24 5.28 10.76
CA GLY A 310 -15.32 4.57 10.08
C GLY A 310 -14.95 3.32 9.27
N VAL A 311 -13.72 3.17 8.76
CA VAL A 311 -13.46 2.28 7.61
C VAL A 311 -12.16 1.48 7.73
N ILE A 312 -12.16 0.28 7.16
CA ILE A 312 -11.04 -0.68 7.00
C ILE A 312 -10.63 -1.40 8.31
N LYS A 313 -11.18 -2.61 8.49
CA LYS A 313 -10.52 -3.69 9.26
C LYS A 313 -9.71 -4.54 8.28
N GLN A 314 -8.44 -4.79 8.60
CA GLN A 314 -7.56 -5.67 7.83
C GLN A 314 -8.20 -7.06 7.66
N ARG A 315 -8.36 -7.52 6.40
CA ARG A 315 -9.14 -8.73 6.08
C ARG A 315 -8.33 -10.02 5.99
N VAL A 316 -7.01 -9.93 5.98
CA VAL A 316 -6.11 -11.09 5.87
C VAL A 316 -5.09 -11.05 6.98
N PHE A 317 -5.22 -11.98 7.93
CA PHE A 317 -4.12 -12.36 8.80
C PHE A 317 -3.16 -13.25 8.00
N LEU A 318 -1.87 -12.94 8.04
CA LEU A 318 -0.85 -13.92 7.65
C LEU A 318 -0.95 -15.09 8.63
N LYS A 319 -1.21 -16.29 8.12
CA LYS A 319 -0.95 -17.50 8.89
C LYS A 319 0.55 -17.73 8.88
N GLU A 320 1.18 -17.55 10.03
CA GLU A 320 2.52 -18.09 10.26
C GLU A 320 2.45 -19.62 10.07
N ILE A 321 3.41 -20.15 9.30
CA ILE A 321 3.54 -21.59 9.10
C ILE A 321 4.44 -22.09 10.22
N ASP A 322 3.85 -22.37 11.38
CA ASP A 322 4.55 -22.98 12.51
C ASP A 322 5.15 -24.34 12.11
N GLU A 323 6.47 -24.41 11.97
CA GLU A 323 7.22 -25.66 11.79
C GLU A 323 7.28 -26.46 13.10
N GLN A 324 6.12 -26.92 13.58
CA GLN A 324 6.06 -27.76 14.78
C GLN A 324 4.87 -28.73 14.86
N GLN A 325 4.61 -29.48 13.78
CA GLN A 325 3.94 -30.78 13.90
C GLN A 325 4.88 -31.87 14.43
N GLN A 326 5.44 -31.67 15.63
CA GLN A 326 5.86 -32.81 16.45
C GLN A 326 4.60 -33.49 16.99
N GLY A 327 4.46 -34.79 16.71
CA GLY A 327 3.25 -35.52 17.08
C GLY A 327 3.13 -35.72 18.60
N ASN A 328 1.89 -35.67 19.10
CA ASN A 328 1.58 -36.17 20.44
C ASN A 328 0.24 -36.92 20.43
N ASP A 329 0.32 -38.24 20.48
CA ASP A 329 -0.83 -39.15 20.53
C ASP A 329 -1.48 -39.11 21.92
N THR A 330 -2.67 -38.51 22.01
CA THR A 330 -3.48 -38.49 23.24
C THR A 330 -4.97 -38.75 22.98
N ASN A 331 -5.25 -39.95 22.49
CA ASN A 331 -6.35 -40.81 22.94
C ASN A 331 -7.50 -40.13 23.73
N LYS A 332 -8.53 -39.66 23.02
CA LYS A 332 -9.84 -39.28 23.61
C LYS A 332 -10.98 -40.06 22.98
N LYS A 333 -11.60 -40.93 23.79
CA LYS A 333 -12.87 -41.59 23.47
C LYS A 333 -13.96 -40.52 23.33
N ASN A 334 -14.69 -40.53 22.21
CA ASN A 334 -16.01 -39.92 22.12
C ASN A 334 -17.02 -41.04 21.83
N ASP A 335 -17.94 -41.28 22.77
CA ASP A 335 -19.13 -42.07 22.51
C ASP A 335 -20.03 -41.33 21.51
N SER A 336 -20.73 -42.07 20.65
CA SER A 336 -21.76 -41.53 19.76
C SER A 336 -22.77 -42.63 19.40
N PRO A 337 -24.08 -42.38 19.52
CA PRO A 337 -25.07 -43.45 19.59
C PRO A 337 -25.33 -44.15 18.25
N LYS A 338 -25.54 -45.46 18.32
CA LYS A 338 -25.81 -46.34 17.17
C LYS A 338 -27.08 -45.93 16.42
N ARG A 339 -26.96 -45.68 15.10
CA ARG A 339 -28.08 -45.83 14.15
C ARG A 339 -27.78 -46.94 13.15
N MET A 340 -28.48 -48.06 13.28
CA MET A 340 -28.43 -49.17 12.31
C MET A 340 -29.01 -48.75 10.96
N ARG A 341 -28.34 -49.13 9.85
CA ARG A 341 -29.02 -49.54 8.61
C ARG A 341 -28.15 -50.57 7.86
N LYS A 342 -28.77 -51.69 7.45
CA LYS A 342 -28.10 -52.85 6.82
C LYS A 342 -27.80 -52.58 5.34
N ARG A 343 -26.67 -53.12 4.82
CA ARG A 343 -26.59 -53.67 3.45
C ARG A 343 -25.50 -54.74 3.33
N LYS A 344 -25.48 -55.47 2.20
CA LYS A 344 -24.89 -56.82 2.05
C LYS A 344 -23.41 -56.82 1.56
N LYS A 345 -22.68 -57.92 1.82
CA LYS A 345 -21.53 -58.38 1.00
C LYS A 345 -22.02 -58.81 -0.40
N PRO A 346 -21.19 -58.75 -1.46
CA PRO A 346 -20.28 -59.85 -1.87
C PRO A 346 -18.83 -59.32 -2.12
N ALA A 347 -17.81 -60.09 -2.53
CA ALA A 347 -17.52 -61.54 -2.57
C ALA A 347 -15.98 -61.71 -2.68
N GLU A 348 -15.48 -62.95 -2.58
CA GLU A 348 -14.04 -63.27 -2.73
C GLU A 348 -13.62 -63.46 -4.20
N GLY A 349 -12.32 -63.31 -4.50
CA GLY A 349 -11.75 -63.91 -5.72
C GLY A 349 -10.49 -63.27 -6.31
N MET A 350 -9.29 -63.73 -5.91
CA MET A 350 -8.20 -64.11 -6.84
C MET A 350 -7.07 -64.87 -6.08
N LYS A 351 -6.24 -65.65 -6.79
CA LYS A 351 -5.24 -66.58 -6.21
C LYS A 351 -3.77 -66.20 -6.52
N PRO A 352 -2.77 -66.73 -5.77
CA PRO A 352 -1.43 -66.13 -5.65
C PRO A 352 -0.29 -66.83 -6.43
N ARG A 353 0.87 -66.15 -6.54
CA ARG A 353 2.25 -66.63 -6.91
C ARG A 353 3.23 -65.41 -6.83
N LYS A 354 4.56 -65.51 -6.63
CA LYS A 354 5.50 -66.61 -6.29
C LYS A 354 6.84 -66.06 -5.69
N ARG A 355 7.56 -66.94 -4.98
CA ARG A 355 8.94 -66.90 -4.41
C ARG A 355 10.02 -65.92 -4.97
N ARG A 356 10.75 -65.23 -4.05
CA ARG A 356 12.19 -65.36 -3.64
C ARG A 356 13.21 -66.08 -4.58
N PRO A 357 14.57 -65.90 -4.46
CA PRO A 357 15.39 -64.85 -3.76
C PRO A 357 16.80 -64.48 -4.39
N ALA A 358 17.56 -63.61 -3.69
CA ALA A 358 19.03 -63.63 -3.42
C ALA A 358 20.14 -63.23 -4.44
N SER A 359 21.04 -62.32 -3.99
CA SER A 359 22.54 -62.36 -4.10
C SER A 359 23.18 -61.14 -3.38
N THR A 360 24.52 -60.99 -3.31
CA THR A 360 25.34 -61.30 -2.11
C THR A 360 26.66 -60.48 -2.08
N HIS A 361 27.40 -60.53 -0.94
CA HIS A 361 28.74 -59.93 -0.66
C HIS A 361 28.78 -58.40 -0.34
N THR A 362 29.51 -57.83 0.65
CA THR A 362 30.78 -58.07 1.41
C THR A 362 32.06 -57.77 0.60
N THR A 363 33.08 -57.03 1.05
CA THR A 363 33.72 -56.76 2.39
C THR A 363 34.32 -55.33 2.45
N GLY A 364 34.87 -54.76 3.55
CA GLY A 364 34.98 -55.11 4.98
C GLY A 364 36.26 -54.56 5.67
N ARG A 365 36.22 -54.28 7.01
CA ARG A 365 37.35 -53.94 7.95
C ARG A 365 38.07 -52.58 7.73
N SER A 366 38.86 -52.01 8.67
CA SER A 366 38.94 -51.94 10.17
C SER A 366 40.15 -51.06 10.55
N SER A 367 40.36 -50.45 11.73
CA SER A 367 39.67 -50.34 13.04
C SER A 367 39.61 -48.83 13.44
N SER A 368 39.88 -48.23 14.61
CA SER A 368 40.16 -48.51 16.07
C SER A 368 40.10 -47.11 16.74
N ASP A 369 39.67 -46.80 17.98
CA ASP A 369 39.61 -47.41 19.33
C ASP A 369 40.40 -46.53 20.35
N GLN A 370 39.90 -46.39 21.58
CA GLN A 370 40.48 -45.69 22.75
C GLN A 370 40.64 -44.14 22.70
N SER A 371 40.50 -43.37 23.80
CA SER A 371 39.98 -43.68 25.15
C SER A 371 39.43 -42.42 25.88
N SER A 372 38.95 -42.59 27.12
CA SER A 372 38.18 -41.60 27.90
C SER A 372 39.01 -40.73 28.86
N GLY A 373 38.57 -39.49 29.11
CA GLY A 373 38.99 -38.65 30.24
C GLY A 373 37.80 -37.94 30.90
N ARG A 374 37.48 -38.26 32.15
CA ARG A 374 36.36 -37.67 32.91
C ARG A 374 36.80 -37.45 34.36
N GLN A 375 36.60 -36.24 34.90
CA GLN A 375 36.68 -35.98 36.35
C GLN A 375 35.51 -35.09 36.79
N ASN A 376 35.02 -35.35 38.00
CA ASN A 376 33.95 -34.60 38.67
C ASN A 376 34.53 -33.37 39.39
N TYR A 377 33.71 -32.51 39.99
CA TYR A 377 33.82 -32.24 41.44
C TYR A 377 32.62 -31.46 42.04
N ARG A 378 31.84 -32.18 42.86
CA ARG A 378 31.04 -31.78 44.05
C ARG A 378 29.97 -30.67 44.00
N ASP A 379 29.01 -30.92 44.88
CA ASP A 379 27.81 -30.16 45.21
C ASP A 379 28.06 -28.97 46.14
N ARG A 380 27.10 -28.06 46.19
CA ARG A 380 26.78 -27.25 47.38
C ARG A 380 25.27 -27.08 47.50
N ASP A 381 24.71 -27.52 48.63
CA ASP A 381 23.38 -27.10 49.05
C ASP A 381 23.31 -25.59 49.26
N ASN A 382 22.16 -25.00 48.95
CA ASN A 382 21.70 -23.82 49.67
C ASN A 382 20.16 -23.76 49.63
N SER A 383 19.52 -24.03 50.76
CA SER A 383 18.06 -24.00 50.90
C SER A 383 17.55 -22.58 51.14
N SER A 384 16.51 -22.18 50.41
CA SER A 384 15.70 -21.02 50.78
C SER A 384 14.27 -21.22 50.29
N ASP A 385 13.30 -20.94 51.17
CA ASP A 385 11.87 -21.07 50.88
C ASP A 385 11.43 -20.03 49.86
N TYR A 386 10.85 -20.49 48.75
CA TYR A 386 10.05 -19.64 47.86
C TYR A 386 8.70 -20.28 47.57
N GLN A 387 7.66 -19.70 48.17
CA GLN A 387 6.27 -20.07 47.92
C GLN A 387 5.97 -20.03 46.41
N THR A 388 5.42 -21.13 45.89
CA THR A 388 5.11 -21.31 44.47
C THR A 388 3.93 -20.44 44.03
N ARG A 389 4.20 -19.15 43.80
CA ARG A 389 3.30 -18.27 43.04
C ARG A 389 3.03 -18.90 41.68
N LYS A 390 1.77 -19.29 41.44
CA LYS A 390 1.31 -19.76 40.12
C LYS A 390 1.76 -18.76 39.05
N PRO A 391 2.27 -19.22 37.90
CA PRO A 391 2.64 -18.32 36.81
C PRO A 391 1.41 -17.49 36.42
N LYS A 392 1.56 -16.16 36.39
CA LYS A 392 0.50 -15.29 35.85
C LYS A 392 0.31 -15.65 34.38
N HIS A 393 -0.95 -15.75 33.95
CA HIS A 393 -1.26 -15.97 32.55
C HIS A 393 -0.82 -14.73 31.76
N ILE A 394 0.32 -14.82 31.07
CA ILE A 394 0.74 -13.79 30.12
C ILE A 394 -0.14 -13.99 28.89
N THR A 395 -1.12 -13.11 28.71
CA THR A 395 -1.72 -12.91 27.38
C THR A 395 -0.64 -12.34 26.47
N PRO A 396 -0.44 -12.87 25.25
CA PRO A 396 0.41 -12.23 24.26
C PRO A 396 -0.12 -10.81 24.01
N ARG A 397 0.72 -9.80 24.31
CA ARG A 397 0.43 -8.42 23.90
C ARG A 397 0.58 -8.31 22.40
N THR A 398 -0.29 -7.53 21.77
CA THR A 398 -0.09 -7.21 20.35
C THR A 398 0.91 -6.05 20.23
N PRO A 399 1.66 -5.92 19.12
CA PRO A 399 2.64 -4.83 18.93
C PRO A 399 2.06 -3.40 18.86
N PHE A 400 0.81 -3.19 19.30
CA PHE A 400 0.08 -1.93 19.25
C PHE A 400 -0.19 -1.33 20.63
N ASP A 401 0.09 -2.05 21.73
CA ASP A 401 -0.30 -1.66 23.09
C ASP A 401 0.57 -0.53 23.71
N ASP A 402 1.71 -0.17 23.10
CA ASP A 402 2.71 0.75 23.68
C ASP A 402 2.66 2.19 23.14
N PHE A 403 1.75 2.54 22.21
CA PHE A 403 1.75 3.84 21.51
C PHE A 403 1.21 5.05 22.31
N ASP A 404 0.63 4.86 23.50
CA ASP A 404 0.17 5.95 24.38
C ASP A 404 1.29 6.49 25.32
N ARG A 405 2.56 6.22 24.99
CA ARG A 405 3.73 6.76 25.70
C ARG A 405 4.88 7.07 24.76
N PHE A 406 4.99 8.34 24.33
CA PHE A 406 6.15 9.23 24.51
C PHE A 406 5.97 10.52 23.71
#